data_AF-A0A505ZU30-F1
#
_entry.id   AF-A0A505ZU30-F1
#
_cell.length_a   1.000
_cell.length_b   1.000
_cell.length_c   1.000
_cell.angle_alpha   90.00
_cell.angle_beta   90.00
_cell.angle_gamma   90.00
#
_symmetry.space_group_name_H-M   'P 1'
#
loop_
_entity.id
_entity.type
_entity.pdbx_description
1 polymer ?
#
loop_
_entity_poly.entity_id
_entity_poly.type
_entity_poly.pdbx_seq_one_letter_code
_entity_poly.pdbx_strand_id
1 'polypeptide(L)' 'MLSGCEKCDECGSQYLKSKSSMASLCPECASIIYGYTNCKHVFKEGRCKHCYWDGSTTTYIEDLKKNS' A
#
# COMPACT_ATOMS: atom_id res chain seq x y z
N MET A 1 -19.88 9.94 0.73
CA MET A 1 -19.12 8.69 0.99
C MET A 1 -17.99 8.65 -0.03
N LEU A 2 -16.73 8.75 0.40
CA LEU A 2 -15.60 8.62 -0.53
C LEU A 2 -15.36 7.12 -0.77
N SER A 3 -16.18 6.53 -1.64
CA SER A 3 -16.36 5.08 -1.86
C SER A 3 -15.21 4.36 -2.59
N GLY A 4 -13.95 4.72 -2.34
CA GLY A 4 -12.82 4.10 -3.06
C GLY A 4 -11.55 3.91 -2.23
N CYS A 5 -11.51 4.43 -1.01
CA CYS A 5 -10.36 4.29 -0.12
C CYS A 5 -10.66 3.25 0.96
N GLU A 6 -9.79 2.24 1.08
CA GLU A 6 -9.80 1.26 2.17
C GLU A 6 -8.54 1.40 3.01
N LYS A 7 -8.52 0.77 4.19
CA LYS A 7 -7.33 0.70 5.03
C LYS A 7 -6.63 -0.63 4.80
N CYS A 8 -5.30 -0.59 4.75
CA CYS A 8 -4.49 -1.79 4.63
C CYS A 8 -4.54 -2.54 5.97
N ASP A 9 -4.85 -3.83 5.94
CA ASP A 9 -4.89 -4.65 7.16
C ASP A 9 -3.49 -4.84 7.77
N GLU A 10 -2.43 -4.73 6.97
CA GLU A 10 -1.04 -4.89 7.42
C GLU A 10 -0.45 -3.60 7.99
N CYS A 11 -0.51 -2.50 7.22
CA CYS A 11 0.13 -1.24 7.59
C CYS A 11 -0.82 -0.16 8.11
N GLY A 12 -2.13 -0.40 8.10
CA GLY A 12 -3.12 0.57 8.54
C GLY A 12 -3.29 1.80 7.64
N SER A 13 -2.44 1.97 6.62
CA SER A 13 -2.51 3.08 5.68
C SER A 13 -3.82 3.07 4.90
N GLN A 14 -4.33 4.26 4.64
CA GLN A 14 -5.35 4.47 3.61
C GLN A 14 -4.78 4.21 2.22
N TYR A 15 -5.52 3.51 1.36
CA TYR A 15 -5.15 3.28 -0.03
C TYR A 15 -6.39 3.10 -0.93
N LEU A 16 -6.23 3.25 -2.23
CA LEU A 16 -7.28 3.03 -3.21
C LEU A 16 -7.40 1.54 -3.55
N LYS A 17 -8.54 0.93 -3.22
CA LYS A 17 -8.83 -0.49 -3.52
C LYS A 17 -8.68 -0.79 -5.01
N SER A 18 -9.12 0.12 -5.87
CA SER A 18 -9.03 0.00 -7.33
C SER A 18 -7.59 -0.01 -7.88
N LYS A 19 -6.60 0.29 -7.05
CA LYS A 19 -5.18 0.32 -7.41
C LYS A 19 -4.37 -0.78 -6.75
N SER A 20 -4.99 -1.58 -5.89
CA SER A 20 -4.39 -2.77 -5.34
C SER A 20 -4.92 -4.01 -6.03
N SER A 21 -4.07 -5.02 -6.16
CA SER A 21 -4.47 -6.37 -6.58
C SER A 21 -5.30 -7.08 -5.51
N MET A 22 -5.30 -6.59 -4.26
CA MET A 22 -6.03 -7.18 -3.14
C MET A 22 -6.95 -6.15 -2.47
N ALA A 23 -8.13 -6.61 -2.06
CA ALA A 23 -9.14 -5.79 -1.40
C ALA A 23 -8.77 -5.34 0.03
N SER A 24 -7.82 -6.04 0.67
CA SER A 24 -7.43 -5.83 2.07
C SER A 24 -6.03 -5.22 2.23
N LEU A 25 -5.21 -5.23 1.19
CA LEU A 25 -3.81 -4.81 1.27
C LEU A 25 -3.53 -3.66 0.31
N CYS A 26 -2.71 -2.70 0.73
CA CYS A 26 -2.21 -1.69 -0.19
C CYS A 26 -1.26 -2.34 -1.24
N PRO A 27 -1.02 -1.68 -2.38
CA PRO A 27 -0.16 -2.23 -3.44
C PRO A 27 1.26 -2.54 -2.96
N GLU A 28 1.69 -1.84 -1.91
CA GLU A 28 3.00 -1.96 -1.30
C GLU A 28 3.15 -3.28 -0.53
N CYS A 29 2.29 -3.49 0.48
CA CYS A 29 2.27 -4.71 1.27
C CYS A 29 1.93 -5.93 0.40
N ALA A 30 1.01 -5.79 -0.56
CA ALA A 30 0.69 -6.86 -1.50
C ALA A 30 1.90 -7.25 -2.37
N SER A 31 2.72 -6.27 -2.76
CA SER A 31 3.94 -6.53 -3.53
C SER A 31 5.00 -7.25 -2.70
N ILE A 32 5.17 -6.90 -1.43
CA ILE A 32 6.19 -7.50 -0.57
C ILE A 32 5.81 -8.89 -0.11
N ILE A 33 4.58 -9.05 0.39
CA ILE A 33 4.14 -10.32 0.97
C ILE A 33 3.91 -11.36 -0.12
N TYR A 34 3.34 -10.96 -1.27
CA TYR A 34 2.89 -11.89 -2.30
C TYR A 34 3.59 -11.72 -3.66
N GLY A 35 4.48 -10.74 -3.83
CA GLY A 35 5.18 -10.52 -5.09
C GLY A 35 4.34 -9.85 -6.19
N TYR A 36 3.20 -9.25 -5.85
CA TYR A 36 2.38 -8.53 -6.84
C TYR A 36 3.08 -7.29 -7.41
N THR A 37 2.56 -6.79 -8.54
CA THR A 37 3.05 -5.55 -9.15
C THR A 37 2.88 -4.37 -8.20
N ASN A 38 3.99 -3.77 -7.78
CA ASN A 38 3.95 -2.59 -6.93
C ASN A 38 3.51 -1.34 -7.70
N CYS A 39 2.93 -0.38 -6.98
CA CYS A 39 2.73 0.97 -7.47
C CYS A 39 4.08 1.71 -7.51
N LYS A 40 4.33 2.53 -8.54
CA LYS A 40 5.52 3.41 -8.63
C LYS A 40 5.48 4.62 -7.67
N HIS A 41 4.85 4.46 -6.51
CA HIS A 41 4.51 5.47 -5.49
C HIS A 41 4.97 6.91 -5.81
N VAL A 42 4.06 7.71 -6.38
CA VAL A 42 4.32 9.13 -6.69
C VAL A 42 3.71 9.98 -5.59
N PHE A 43 4.52 10.39 -4.62
CA PHE A 43 4.07 11.20 -3.49
C PHE A 43 3.80 12.64 -3.92
N LYS A 44 2.61 13.14 -3.57
CA LYS A 44 2.20 14.53 -3.69
C LYS A 44 1.42 14.89 -2.42
N GLU A 45 1.86 15.94 -1.71
CA GLU A 45 1.21 16.42 -0.48
C GLU A 45 1.10 15.33 0.62
N GLY A 46 2.13 14.48 0.74
CA GLY A 46 2.20 13.44 1.79
C GLY A 46 1.40 12.16 1.49
N ARG A 47 0.78 12.04 0.32
CA ARG A 47 0.12 10.80 -0.12
C ARG A 47 0.50 10.45 -1.56
N CYS A 48 0.47 9.17 -1.89
CA CYS A 48 0.70 8.74 -3.25
C CYS A 48 -0.47 9.17 -4.14
N LYS A 49 -0.23 9.94 -5.20
CA LYS A 49 -1.27 10.35 -6.16
C LYS A 49 -1.96 9.16 -6.84
N HIS A 50 -1.26 8.04 -6.99
CA HIS A 50 -1.80 6.85 -7.66
C HIS A 50 -2.59 5.93 -6.74
N CYS A 51 -1.99 5.43 -5.64
CA CYS A 51 -2.64 4.48 -4.74
C CYS A 51 -3.11 5.07 -3.42
N TYR A 52 -2.91 6.37 -3.18
CA TYR A 52 -3.30 7.10 -1.96
C TYR A 52 -2.63 6.64 -0.66
N TRP A 53 -1.71 5.68 -0.76
CA TRP A 53 -0.81 5.27 0.31
C TRP A 53 -0.03 6.45 0.87
N ASP A 54 0.01 6.59 2.18
CA ASP A 54 0.66 7.70 2.88
C ASP A 54 2.13 7.42 3.24
N GLY A 55 2.63 6.24 2.89
CA GLY A 55 3.99 5.82 3.24
C GLY A 55 4.06 5.01 4.54
N SER A 56 2.94 4.77 5.23
CA SER A 56 2.94 3.97 6.45
C SER A 56 3.30 2.52 6.16
N THR A 57 4.27 2.01 6.92
CA THR A 57 4.75 0.63 6.92
C THR A 57 4.77 0.11 8.35
N THR A 58 4.89 -1.22 8.51
CA THR A 58 5.17 -1.85 9.81
C THR A 58 6.57 -2.43 9.81
N THR A 59 7.09 -2.69 11.01
CA THR A 59 8.38 -3.37 11.19
C THR A 59 8.44 -4.68 10.41
N TYR A 60 7.36 -5.46 10.43
CA TYR A 60 7.25 -6.72 9.67
C TYR A 60 7.49 -6.52 8.17
N ILE A 61 6.82 -5.54 7.55
CA ILE A 61 6.99 -5.22 6.12
C ILE A 61 8.41 -4.72 5.83
N GLU A 62 8.97 -3.91 6.72
CA GLU A 62 10.35 -3.40 6.56
C GLU A 62 11.40 -4.50 6.65
N ASP A 63 11.21 -5.47 7.54
CA ASP A 63 12.11 -6.62 7.67
C ASP A 63 12.02 -7.54 6.45
N LEU A 64 10.81 -7.75 5.90
CA LEU A 64 10.64 -8.48 4.64
C LEU A 64 11.34 -7.79 3.46
N LYS A 65 11.27 -6.45 3.35
CA LYS A 65 11.99 -5.70 2.31
C LYS A 65 13.51 -5.87 2.37
N LYS A 66 14.08 -5.95 3.58
CA LYS A 66 15.53 -6.10 3.75
C LYS A 66 16.01 -7.48 3.35
N ASN A 67 15.11 -8.46 3.32
CA ASN A 67 15.43 -9.86 3.08
C ASN A 67 15.02 -10.35 1.67
N SER A 68 14.56 -9.46 0.78
CA SER A 68 14.13 -9.77 -0.59
C SER A 68 15.17 -9.40 -1.65
#